data_AF-A0A497JRI1-F1
#
_entry.id   AF-A0A497JRI1-F1
#
_cell.length_a   1.000
_cell.length_b   1.000
_cell.length_c   1.000
_cell.angle_alpha   90.00
_cell.angle_beta   90.00
_cell.angle_gamma   90.00
#
_symmetry.space_group_name_H-M   'P 1'
#
loop_
_entity.id
_entity.type
_entity.pdbx_description
1 polymer ?
#
loop_
_entity_poly.entity_id
_entity_poly.type
_entity_poly.pdbx_seq_one_letter_code
_entity_poly.pdbx_strand_id
1 'polypeptide(L)'
;MHLLTLRLAGYVSTPKKGYYTITEEGKEVIGFPKLTKEHASSILREVPQEKAFHFYVGLGQPLGVSAKSLPDFCEKVQTVSLESVEFHAARGDFELWIHYLGDVELAKRLRLIRESGLSGEDLRKEIYE
;
A
#
# COMPACT_ATOMS: atom_id res chain seq x y z
N MET A 1 11.10 19.15 17.65
CA MET A 1 9.81 19.67 17.17
C MET A 1 8.75 19.50 18.25
N HIS A 2 7.87 20.50 18.46
CA HIS A 2 6.82 20.46 19.48
C HIS A 2 5.43 20.43 18.83
N LEU A 3 4.48 19.64 19.35
CA LEU A 3 3.13 19.46 18.76
C LEU A 3 2.35 20.78 18.63
N LEU A 4 2.54 21.71 19.58
CA LEU A 4 1.95 23.04 19.49
C LEU A 4 2.41 23.79 18.24
N THR A 5 3.70 23.70 17.89
CA THR A 5 4.27 24.36 16.71
C THR A 5 3.72 23.74 15.43
N LEU A 6 3.61 22.42 15.36
CA LEU A 6 3.03 21.71 14.22
C LEU A 6 1.55 22.07 14.02
N ARG A 7 0.80 22.22 15.12
CA ARG A 7 -0.59 22.67 15.08
C ARG A 7 -0.71 24.13 14.60
N LEU A 8 0.13 25.03 15.11
CA LEU A 8 0.15 26.43 14.68
C LEU A 8 0.54 26.57 13.20
N ALA A 9 1.42 25.71 12.71
CA ALA A 9 1.81 25.64 11.30
C ALA A 9 0.74 24.98 10.39
N GLY A 10 -0.35 24.46 10.96
CA GLY A 10 -1.42 23.82 10.20
C GLY A 10 -1.13 22.40 9.72
N TYR A 11 0.00 21.80 10.11
CA TYR A 11 0.38 20.43 9.71
C TYR A 11 -0.32 19.33 10.52
N VAL A 12 -0.91 19.71 11.65
CA VAL A 12 -1.59 18.79 12.56
C VAL A 12 -2.88 19.43 13.08
N SER A 13 -3.97 18.66 13.06
CA SER A 13 -5.25 19.03 13.67
C SER A 13 -5.50 18.25 14.97
N THR A 14 -6.42 18.72 15.80
CA THR A 14 -6.78 18.09 17.09
C THR A 14 -8.28 17.76 17.09
N PRO A 15 -8.71 16.66 16.45
CA PRO A 15 -10.13 16.32 16.32
C PRO A 15 -10.78 16.02 17.68
N LYS A 16 -9.99 15.50 18.63
CA LYS A 16 -10.38 15.26 20.02
C LYS A 16 -9.23 15.64 20.93
N LYS A 17 -9.51 16.17 22.13
CA LYS A 17 -8.48 16.51 23.11
C LYS A 17 -7.55 15.30 23.35
N GLY A 18 -6.25 15.52 23.16
CA GLY A 18 -5.22 14.47 23.31
C GLY A 18 -4.94 13.65 22.04
N TYR A 19 -5.73 13.81 20.98
CA TYR A 19 -5.55 13.14 19.70
C TYR A 19 -5.11 14.14 18.64
N TYR A 20 -4.18 13.71 17.79
CA TYR A 20 -3.63 14.53 16.72
C TYR A 20 -3.72 13.77 15.40
N THR A 21 -4.13 14.46 14.35
CA THR A 21 -4.19 13.92 12.99
C THR A 21 -3.36 14.80 12.07
N ILE A 22 -2.51 14.19 11.26
CA ILE A 22 -1.73 14.90 10.25
C ILE A 22 -2.69 15.43 9.19
N THR A 23 -2.61 16.72 8.88
CA THR A 23 -3.42 17.35 7.82
C THR A 23 -2.88 16.99 6.45
N GLU A 24 -3.59 17.34 5.38
CA GLU A 24 -3.08 17.14 4.02
C GLU A 24 -1.79 17.95 3.78
N GLU A 25 -1.71 19.17 4.31
CA GLU A 25 -0.48 19.97 4.27
C GLU A 25 0.65 19.31 5.06
N GLY A 26 0.34 18.72 6.21
CA GLY A 26 1.30 17.98 7.01
C GLY A 26 1.83 16.72 6.30
N LYS A 27 0.95 16.02 5.58
CA LYS A 27 1.30 14.85 4.74
C LYS A 27 2.24 15.25 3.61
N GLU A 28 1.96 16.37 2.93
CA GLU A 28 2.83 16.91 1.88
C GLU A 28 4.24 17.23 2.41
N VAL A 29 4.34 17.86 3.59
CA VAL A 29 5.62 18.20 4.22
C VAL A 29 6.47 16.98 4.58
N ILE A 30 5.84 15.84 4.91
CA ILE A 30 6.55 14.58 5.21
C ILE A 30 6.71 13.68 3.97
N GLY A 31 6.43 14.21 2.78
CA GLY A 31 6.71 13.56 1.50
C GLY A 31 5.61 12.63 0.99
N PHE A 32 4.37 12.76 1.46
CA PHE A 32 3.23 12.12 0.82
C PHE A 32 2.64 13.04 -0.25
N PRO A 33 2.39 12.54 -1.48
CA PRO A 33 1.81 13.36 -2.53
C PRO A 33 0.37 13.72 -2.20
N LYS A 34 -0.06 14.91 -2.63
CA LYS A 34 -1.47 15.30 -2.57
C LYS A 34 -2.31 14.40 -3.46
N LEU A 35 -3.35 13.79 -2.90
CA LEU A 35 -4.27 12.94 -3.66
C LEU A 35 -5.25 13.80 -4.47
N THR A 36 -4.91 14.08 -5.73
CA THR A 36 -5.84 14.69 -6.69
C THR A 36 -6.64 13.63 -7.44
N LYS A 37 -7.72 14.03 -8.11
CA LYS A 37 -8.52 13.12 -8.95
C LYS A 37 -7.68 12.48 -10.06
N GLU A 38 -6.78 13.25 -10.66
CA GLU A 38 -5.87 12.81 -11.72
C GLU A 38 -4.86 11.79 -11.18
N HIS A 39 -4.30 12.06 -10.00
CA HIS A 39 -3.37 11.15 -9.32
C HIS A 39 -4.05 9.83 -8.95
N ALA A 40 -5.24 9.89 -8.34
CA ALA A 40 -6.05 8.71 -8.04
C ALA A 40 -6.38 7.91 -9.30
N SER A 41 -6.78 8.58 -10.38
CA SER A 41 -7.05 7.92 -11.67
C SER A 41 -5.80 7.27 -12.25
N SER A 42 -4.62 7.87 -12.05
CA SER A 42 -3.34 7.28 -12.47
C SER A 42 -2.97 6.04 -11.66
N ILE A 43 -3.25 6.00 -10.35
CA ILE A 43 -3.01 4.83 -9.48
C ILE A 43 -3.94 3.68 -9.87
N LEU A 44 -5.22 3.98 -10.12
CA LEU A 44 -6.26 2.98 -10.34
C LEU A 44 -6.34 2.44 -11.78
N ARG A 45 -5.57 3.01 -12.71
CA ARG A 45 -5.57 2.59 -14.12
C ARG A 45 -5.05 1.16 -14.29
N GLU A 46 -5.45 0.54 -15.39
CA GLU A 46 -4.80 -0.69 -15.84
C GLU A 46 -3.40 -0.43 -16.39
N VAL A 47 -2.49 -1.38 -16.14
CA VAL A 47 -1.15 -1.42 -16.70
C VAL A 47 -1.03 -2.52 -17.76
N PRO A 48 -0.12 -2.37 -18.73
CA PRO A 48 0.21 -3.43 -19.69
C PRO A 48 0.67 -4.74 -19.01
N GLN A 49 0.56 -5.87 -19.72
CA GLN A 49 0.87 -7.20 -19.18
C GLN A 49 2.30 -7.29 -18.61
N GLU A 50 3.24 -6.57 -19.21
CA GLU A 50 4.66 -6.55 -18.82
C GLU A 50 4.89 -5.83 -17.49
N LYS A 51 3.91 -5.01 -17.06
CA LYS A 51 3.93 -4.25 -15.80
C LYS A 51 2.93 -4.77 -14.76
N ALA A 52 2.13 -5.77 -15.13
CA ALA A 52 1.19 -6.43 -14.21
C ALA A 52 1.96 -7.07 -13.05
N PHE A 53 1.29 -7.19 -11.89
CA PHE A 53 1.81 -8.01 -10.81
C PHE A 53 1.59 -9.48 -11.17
N HIS A 54 2.63 -10.29 -11.18
CA HIS A 54 2.53 -11.71 -11.49
C HIS A 54 2.69 -12.52 -10.22
N PHE A 55 1.76 -13.42 -9.92
CA PHE A 55 1.79 -14.21 -8.69
C PHE A 55 2.63 -15.48 -8.86
N TYR A 56 3.44 -15.77 -7.84
CA TYR A 56 4.35 -16.91 -7.72
C TYR A 56 4.21 -17.53 -6.33
N VAL A 57 4.49 -18.83 -6.25
CA VAL A 57 4.67 -19.54 -4.95
C VAL A 57 6.15 -19.71 -4.59
N GLY A 58 7.05 -19.42 -5.54
CA GLY A 58 8.48 -19.60 -5.38
C GLY A 58 9.25 -19.06 -6.58
N LEU A 59 10.58 -19.12 -6.49
CA LEU A 59 11.47 -18.70 -7.58
C LEU A 59 11.22 -19.56 -8.83
N GLY A 60 10.80 -18.92 -9.93
CA GLY A 60 10.51 -19.61 -11.18
C GLY A 60 9.24 -20.47 -11.15
N GLN A 61 8.35 -20.26 -10.19
CA GLN A 61 7.09 -21.02 -10.03
C GLN A 61 5.86 -20.09 -10.15
N PRO A 62 5.53 -19.63 -11.37
CA PRO A 62 4.37 -18.76 -11.60
C PRO A 62 3.05 -19.50 -11.44
N LEU A 63 2.04 -18.83 -10.89
CA LEU A 63 0.66 -19.36 -10.81
C LEU A 63 -0.14 -19.17 -12.10
N GLY A 64 0.38 -18.41 -13.07
CA GLY A 64 -0.39 -17.99 -14.25
C GLY A 64 -1.48 -16.96 -13.94
N VAL A 65 -1.50 -16.42 -12.72
CA VAL A 65 -2.40 -15.35 -12.27
C VAL A 65 -1.61 -14.04 -12.25
N SER A 66 -2.20 -12.98 -12.78
CA SER A 66 -1.61 -11.64 -12.74
C SER A 66 -2.68 -10.58 -12.47
N ALA A 67 -2.29 -9.50 -11.79
CA ALA A 67 -3.13 -8.33 -11.56
C ALA A 67 -2.68 -7.14 -12.40
N LYS A 68 -3.60 -6.52 -13.15
CA LYS A 68 -3.32 -5.37 -14.03
C LYS A 68 -3.65 -4.02 -13.42
N SER A 69 -4.28 -3.98 -12.25
CA SER A 69 -4.64 -2.74 -11.56
C SER A 69 -4.75 -3.01 -10.06
N LEU A 70 -4.82 -1.94 -9.26
CA LEU A 70 -5.00 -2.07 -7.81
C LEU A 70 -6.31 -2.79 -7.42
N PRO A 71 -7.46 -2.53 -8.07
CA PRO A 71 -8.68 -3.31 -7.82
C PRO A 71 -8.51 -4.80 -8.17
N ASP A 72 -7.93 -5.12 -9.32
CA ASP A 72 -7.69 -6.51 -9.75
C ASP A 72 -6.74 -7.22 -8.75
N PHE A 73 -5.72 -6.53 -8.27
CA PHE A 73 -4.83 -7.04 -7.22
C PHE A 73 -5.59 -7.38 -5.94
N CYS A 74 -6.48 -6.50 -5.48
CA CYS A 74 -7.30 -6.73 -4.29
C CYS A 74 -8.21 -7.96 -4.45
N GLU A 75 -8.77 -8.20 -5.64
CA GLU A 75 -9.55 -9.41 -5.92
C GLU A 75 -8.65 -10.67 -5.96
N LYS A 76 -7.47 -10.59 -6.59
CA LYS A 76 -6.58 -11.76 -6.72
C LYS A 76 -5.97 -12.17 -5.39
N VAL A 77 -5.53 -11.23 -4.56
CA VAL A 77 -4.86 -11.56 -3.28
C VAL A 77 -5.78 -12.32 -2.32
N GLN A 78 -7.10 -12.11 -2.43
CA GLN A 78 -8.12 -12.84 -1.68
C GLN A 78 -8.26 -14.32 -2.11
N THR A 79 -7.88 -14.65 -3.35
CA THR A 79 -8.19 -15.96 -3.96
C THR A 79 -6.96 -16.82 -4.26
N VAL A 80 -5.78 -16.21 -4.44
CA VAL A 80 -4.52 -16.95 -4.62
C VAL A 80 -4.12 -17.71 -3.35
N SER A 81 -3.29 -18.74 -3.49
CA SER A 81 -2.83 -19.54 -2.35
C SER A 81 -2.10 -18.70 -1.29
N LEU A 82 -2.23 -19.10 -0.02
CA LEU A 82 -1.52 -18.44 1.09
C LEU A 82 0.00 -18.46 0.88
N GLU A 83 0.52 -19.56 0.34
CA GLU A 83 1.93 -19.69 -0.04
C GLU A 83 2.38 -18.56 -0.98
N SER A 84 1.57 -18.17 -1.96
CA SER A 84 1.90 -17.06 -2.85
C SER A 84 1.83 -15.71 -2.15
N VAL A 85 0.84 -15.50 -1.27
CA VAL A 85 0.72 -14.28 -0.48
C VAL A 85 1.95 -14.10 0.40
N GLU A 86 2.32 -15.13 1.16
CA GLU A 86 3.48 -15.11 2.06
C GLU A 86 4.79 -14.95 1.28
N PHE A 87 4.94 -15.65 0.15
CA PHE A 87 6.13 -15.55 -0.70
C PHE A 87 6.38 -14.10 -1.12
N HIS A 88 5.37 -13.43 -1.66
CA HIS A 88 5.51 -12.05 -2.13
C HIS A 88 5.60 -11.03 -1.00
N ALA A 89 4.82 -11.21 0.07
CA ALA A 89 4.87 -10.32 1.23
C ALA A 89 6.26 -10.33 1.88
N ALA A 90 6.83 -11.51 2.13
CA ALA A 90 8.16 -11.63 2.75
C ALA A 90 9.27 -10.95 1.93
N ARG A 91 9.15 -10.95 0.61
CA ARG A 91 10.11 -10.34 -0.33
C ARG A 91 9.89 -8.84 -0.53
N GLY A 92 8.74 -8.33 -0.10
CA GLY A 92 8.34 -6.96 -0.32
C GLY A 92 7.87 -6.64 -1.74
N ASP A 93 7.44 -7.66 -2.48
CA ASP A 93 7.05 -7.49 -3.89
C ASP A 93 5.77 -6.64 -4.01
N PHE A 94 4.85 -6.76 -3.03
CA PHE A 94 3.59 -6.00 -3.01
C PHE A 94 3.83 -4.49 -2.86
N GLU A 95 4.55 -4.05 -1.83
CA GLU A 95 4.81 -2.62 -1.64
C GLU A 95 5.62 -2.02 -2.80
N LEU A 96 6.51 -2.80 -3.41
CA LEU A 96 7.30 -2.34 -4.54
C LEU A 96 6.38 -2.08 -5.74
N TRP A 97 5.48 -3.00 -6.06
CA TRP A 97 4.54 -2.83 -7.17
C TRP A 97 3.55 -1.68 -6.93
N ILE A 98 3.01 -1.55 -5.72
CA ILE A 98 2.13 -0.43 -5.34
C ILE A 98 2.87 0.91 -5.45
N HIS A 99 4.14 0.97 -5.04
CA HIS A 99 4.97 2.14 -5.23
C HIS A 99 5.14 2.47 -6.73
N TYR A 100 5.31 1.47 -7.60
CA TYR A 100 5.35 1.67 -9.06
C TYR A 100 4.04 2.17 -9.66
N LEU A 101 2.88 1.86 -9.06
CA LEU A 101 1.59 2.44 -9.46
C LEU A 101 1.45 3.93 -9.06
N GLY A 102 2.29 4.40 -8.14
CA GLY A 102 2.33 5.79 -7.69
C GLY A 102 1.65 6.03 -6.34
N ASP A 103 1.27 4.99 -5.61
CA ASP A 103 0.71 5.10 -4.26
C ASP A 103 1.79 4.87 -3.18
N VAL A 104 2.50 5.95 -2.85
CA VAL A 104 3.59 5.92 -1.87
C VAL A 104 3.06 5.66 -0.45
N GLU A 105 1.82 6.08 -0.14
CA GLU A 105 1.25 5.89 1.19
C GLU A 105 0.90 4.42 1.41
N LEU A 106 0.19 3.81 0.47
CA LEU A 106 -0.18 2.39 0.54
C LEU A 106 1.06 1.48 0.53
N ALA A 107 2.07 1.79 -0.27
CA ALA A 107 3.34 1.05 -0.26
C ALA A 107 4.00 1.06 1.13
N LYS A 108 4.02 2.21 1.83
CA LYS A 108 4.55 2.27 3.19
C LYS A 108 3.71 1.47 4.20
N ARG A 109 2.38 1.45 4.04
CA ARG A 109 1.49 0.63 4.88
C ARG A 109 1.74 -0.87 4.70
N LEU A 110 1.85 -1.33 3.46
CA LEU A 110 2.19 -2.73 3.15
C LEU A 110 3.55 -3.14 3.72
N ARG A 111 4.53 -2.24 3.70
CA ARG A 111 5.82 -2.46 4.36
C ARG A 111 5.67 -2.66 5.88
N LEU A 112 4.80 -1.90 6.55
CA LEU A 112 4.53 -2.07 7.99
C LEU A 112 3.84 -3.41 8.27
N ILE A 113 2.93 -3.85 7.40
CA ILE A 113 2.28 -5.18 7.48
C ILE A 113 3.32 -6.29 7.33
N ARG A 114 4.27 -6.15 6.39
CA ARG A 114 5.38 -7.10 6.28
C ARG A 114 6.23 -7.13 7.57
N GLU A 115 6.54 -5.97 8.11
CA GLU A 115 7.39 -5.82 9.31
C GLU A 115 6.69 -6.27 10.61
N SER A 116 5.36 -6.44 10.62
CA SER A 116 4.61 -6.93 11.78
C SER A 116 4.72 -8.45 11.99
N GLY A 117 5.23 -9.19 11.00
CA GLY A 117 5.47 -10.64 11.10
C GLY A 117 4.22 -11.50 11.03
N LEU A 118 3.14 -10.99 10.45
CA LEU A 118 1.91 -11.75 10.21
C LEU A 118 2.12 -12.85 9.16
N SER A 119 1.27 -13.88 9.22
CA SER A 119 1.27 -15.02 8.30
C SER A 119 -0.16 -15.51 8.02
N GLY A 120 -0.32 -16.37 7.02
CA GLY A 120 -1.59 -17.03 6.72
C GLY A 120 -2.72 -16.04 6.40
N GLU A 121 -3.92 -16.37 6.89
CA GLU A 121 -5.12 -15.56 6.66
C GLU A 121 -5.04 -14.18 7.31
N ASP A 122 -4.37 -14.05 8.46
CA ASP A 122 -4.21 -12.75 9.13
C ASP A 122 -3.38 -11.80 8.27
N LEU A 123 -2.29 -12.30 7.66
CA LEU A 123 -1.52 -11.53 6.70
C LEU A 123 -2.36 -11.15 5.47
N ARG A 124 -3.08 -12.11 4.88
CA ARG A 124 -3.92 -11.86 3.71
C ARG A 124 -4.94 -10.77 4.02
N LYS A 125 -5.63 -10.88 5.16
CA LYS A 125 -6.65 -9.94 5.61
C LYS A 125 -6.13 -8.51 5.69
N GLU A 126 -5.00 -8.31 6.37
CA GLU A 126 -4.40 -6.97 6.49
C GLU A 126 -3.94 -6.38 5.15
N ILE A 127 -3.68 -7.21 4.12
CA ILE A 127 -3.27 -6.72 2.79
C ILE A 127 -4.44 -6.14 1.98
N TYR A 128 -5.66 -6.69 2.10
CA TYR A 128 -6.80 -6.27 1.28
C TYR A 128 -7.84 -5.40 2.01
N GLU A 129 -7.76 -5.28 3.35
CA GLU A 129 -8.58 -4.36 4.15
C GLU A 129 -8.05 -2.91 4.12
#